data_AF-A0A060ZIT6-F1
#
_entry.id   AF-A0A060ZIT6-F1
#
_cell.length_a   1.000
_cell.length_b   1.000
_cell.length_c   1.000
_cell.angle_alpha   90.00
_cell.angle_beta   90.00
_cell.angle_gamma   90.00
#
_symmetry.space_group_name_H-M   'P 1'
#
loop_
_entity.id
_entity.type
_entity.pdbx_description
1 polymer ?
#
loop_
_entity_poly.entity_id
_entity_poly.type
_entity_poly.pdbx_seq_one_letter_code
_entity_poly.pdbx_strand_id
1 'polypeptide(L)'
;CVCVCVCVCVCVCVCVCVCVCVCVCVCVCVCVCVCVCVCVCVCVCVCVCMLWGPAAVEHHKARRSLGVSLWQQPSSEDLLALLSPDTMINTITHFPLQRRIILQEGKELIFKDEEVKDLGSVYDPCFLLPLFSAMLQPESVIDCLKFVSSHGLGVTMVSLSSYDPKLRAAAYQVLASYHHHLEAARFREKRQLLYLLDMVKNGIRQQNLRMPFVLTTYITKVARQMLKPEEHMYVVVNRFLLSHQCLDFRRVPEFFKLFYSCDMEVKYYSSIELQ
;
A
#
# COMPACT_ATOMS: atom_id res chain seq x y z
N CYS A 1 -51.37 -24.95 47.59
CA CYS A 1 -50.01 -25.38 47.21
C CYS A 1 -49.64 -25.01 45.77
N VAL A 2 -50.51 -25.26 44.79
CA VAL A 2 -50.25 -24.98 43.35
C VAL A 2 -50.00 -23.49 43.05
N CYS A 3 -50.69 -22.59 43.73
CA CYS A 3 -50.50 -21.14 43.58
C CYS A 3 -49.14 -20.63 44.06
N VAL A 4 -48.53 -21.27 45.07
CA VAL A 4 -47.24 -20.84 45.63
C VAL A 4 -46.08 -21.32 44.76
N CYS A 5 -46.18 -22.50 44.16
CA CYS A 5 -45.13 -22.97 43.25
C CYS A 5 -45.13 -22.21 41.92
N VAL A 6 -46.29 -21.74 41.42
CA VAL A 6 -46.36 -20.91 40.21
C VAL A 6 -45.77 -19.50 40.43
N CYS A 7 -46.02 -18.87 41.58
CA CYS A 7 -45.41 -17.56 41.82
C CYS A 7 -43.90 -17.65 42.05
N VAL A 8 -43.40 -18.72 42.68
CA VAL A 8 -41.96 -18.96 42.85
C VAL A 8 -41.26 -19.24 41.52
N CYS A 9 -41.87 -20.01 40.61
CA CYS A 9 -41.22 -20.27 39.32
C CYS A 9 -41.20 -19.03 38.42
N VAL A 10 -42.24 -18.17 38.47
CA VAL A 10 -42.26 -16.91 37.71
C VAL A 10 -41.25 -15.90 38.25
N CYS A 11 -41.10 -15.77 39.57
CA CYS A 11 -40.10 -14.83 40.10
C CYS A 11 -38.66 -15.31 39.84
N VAL A 12 -38.40 -16.62 39.86
CA VAL A 12 -37.08 -17.18 39.51
C VAL A 12 -36.77 -17.00 38.02
N CYS A 13 -37.74 -17.19 37.12
CA CYS A 13 -37.47 -17.01 35.70
C CYS A 13 -37.27 -15.53 35.33
N VAL A 14 -38.01 -14.60 35.96
CA VAL A 14 -37.82 -13.16 35.76
C VAL A 14 -36.49 -12.68 36.31
N CYS A 15 -36.06 -13.16 37.50
CA CYS A 15 -34.76 -12.74 38.01
C CYS A 15 -33.62 -13.30 37.14
N VAL A 16 -33.66 -14.56 36.71
CA VAL A 16 -32.63 -15.12 35.83
C VAL A 16 -32.58 -14.39 34.48
N CYS A 17 -33.71 -14.05 33.88
CA CYS A 17 -33.69 -13.34 32.59
C CYS A 17 -33.17 -11.90 32.72
N VAL A 18 -33.50 -11.20 33.82
CA VAL A 18 -32.95 -9.86 34.11
C VAL A 18 -31.44 -9.93 34.41
N CYS A 19 -31.01 -10.96 35.14
CA CYS A 19 -29.59 -11.18 35.41
C CYS A 19 -28.84 -11.36 34.09
N VAL A 20 -29.28 -12.31 33.25
CA VAL A 20 -28.63 -12.61 31.97
C VAL A 20 -28.62 -11.41 31.04
N CYS A 21 -29.72 -10.65 30.94
CA CYS A 21 -29.73 -9.46 30.07
C CYS A 21 -28.79 -8.36 30.57
N VAL A 22 -28.65 -8.17 31.88
CA VAL A 22 -27.69 -7.21 32.46
C VAL A 22 -26.25 -7.69 32.28
N CYS A 23 -26.00 -9.00 32.42
CA CYS A 23 -24.68 -9.59 32.18
C CYS A 23 -24.25 -9.37 30.72
N VAL A 24 -25.16 -9.66 29.78
CA VAL A 24 -24.91 -9.55 28.34
C VAL A 24 -24.75 -8.09 27.95
N CYS A 25 -25.57 -7.18 28.47
CA CYS A 25 -25.41 -5.77 28.14
C CYS A 25 -24.06 -5.23 28.67
N VAL A 26 -23.69 -5.50 29.93
CA VAL A 26 -22.41 -5.03 30.48
C VAL A 26 -21.22 -5.64 29.75
N CYS A 27 -21.26 -6.93 29.38
CA CYS A 27 -20.15 -7.53 28.65
C CYS A 27 -20.00 -6.97 27.22
N VAL A 28 -21.13 -6.71 26.54
CA VAL A 28 -21.12 -6.02 25.23
C VAL A 28 -20.64 -4.58 25.37
N CYS A 29 -21.05 -3.87 26.42
CA CYS A 29 -20.58 -2.51 26.68
C CYS A 29 -19.06 -2.51 26.87
N VAL A 30 -18.54 -3.32 27.79
CA VAL A 30 -17.10 -3.37 28.10
C VAL A 30 -16.29 -3.82 26.89
N CYS A 31 -16.76 -4.80 26.12
CA CYS A 31 -16.03 -5.24 24.93
C CYS A 31 -15.99 -4.15 23.84
N VAL A 32 -17.09 -3.40 23.64
CA VAL A 32 -17.12 -2.26 22.73
C VAL A 32 -16.24 -1.11 23.25
N CYS A 33 -16.25 -0.84 24.55
CA CYS A 33 -15.38 0.17 25.15
C CYS A 33 -13.90 -0.19 24.94
N VAL A 34 -13.53 -1.43 25.25
CA VAL A 34 -12.15 -1.92 25.14
C VAL A 34 -11.72 -1.93 23.67
N CYS A 35 -12.57 -2.38 22.74
CA CYS A 35 -12.20 -2.37 21.33
C CYS A 35 -12.04 -0.94 20.81
N VAL A 36 -12.97 -0.02 21.11
CA VAL A 36 -12.85 1.38 20.68
C VAL A 36 -11.61 2.03 21.28
N CYS A 37 -11.32 1.83 22.56
CA CYS A 37 -10.12 2.44 23.14
C CYS A 37 -8.83 1.81 22.59
N VAL A 38 -8.72 0.49 22.42
CA VAL A 38 -7.56 -0.14 21.77
C VAL A 38 -7.41 0.34 20.33
N CYS A 39 -8.50 0.44 19.56
CA CYS A 39 -8.49 1.00 18.21
C CYS A 39 -7.95 2.43 18.24
N VAL A 40 -8.50 3.33 19.06
CA VAL A 40 -8.03 4.72 19.17
C VAL A 40 -6.56 4.78 19.60
N CYS A 41 -6.13 3.94 20.54
CA CYS A 41 -4.73 3.85 20.97
C CYS A 41 -3.84 3.50 19.78
N VAL A 42 -4.12 2.40 19.09
CA VAL A 42 -3.34 1.93 17.94
C VAL A 42 -3.35 2.96 16.81
N CYS A 43 -4.49 3.57 16.50
CA CYS A 43 -4.59 4.64 15.52
C CYS A 43 -3.67 5.82 15.88
N VAL A 44 -3.69 6.29 17.14
CA VAL A 44 -2.82 7.39 17.58
C VAL A 44 -1.35 6.98 17.56
N CYS A 45 -1.02 5.76 17.97
CA CYS A 45 0.36 5.24 17.93
C CYS A 45 0.88 5.23 16.49
N VAL A 46 0.10 4.65 15.57
CA VAL A 46 0.45 4.54 14.16
C VAL A 46 0.57 5.95 13.57
N CYS A 47 -0.39 6.85 13.76
CA CYS A 47 -0.31 8.22 13.24
C CYS A 47 0.93 8.98 13.71
N VAL A 48 1.37 8.80 14.96
CA VAL A 48 2.60 9.42 15.47
C VAL A 48 3.85 8.81 14.81
N CYS A 49 3.84 7.50 14.56
CA CYS A 49 4.95 6.81 13.89
C CYS A 49 5.08 7.11 12.38
N MET A 50 4.08 7.76 11.78
CA MET A 50 3.99 7.94 10.31
C MET A 50 4.46 9.32 9.83
N LEU A 51 4.73 10.26 10.73
CA LEU A 51 5.30 11.57 10.40
C LEU A 51 6.82 11.55 10.59
N TRP A 52 7.56 12.21 9.70
CA TRP A 52 9.01 12.37 9.79
C TRP A 52 9.47 13.79 9.48
N GLY A 53 10.74 14.07 9.79
CA GLY A 53 11.37 15.35 9.48
C GLY A 53 10.74 16.56 10.19
N PRO A 54 10.83 17.77 9.59
CA PRO A 54 10.29 18.99 10.16
C PRO A 54 8.78 18.94 10.44
N ALA A 55 8.02 18.25 9.58
CA ALA A 55 6.57 18.10 9.72
C ALA A 55 6.19 17.37 11.01
N ALA A 56 6.95 16.34 11.42
CA ALA A 56 6.74 15.68 12.70
C ALA A 56 6.94 16.64 13.88
N VAL A 57 7.99 17.47 13.82
CA VAL A 57 8.31 18.42 14.89
C VAL A 57 7.22 19.48 15.05
N GLU A 58 6.74 20.04 13.94
CA GLU A 58 5.65 21.03 13.94
C GLU A 58 4.35 20.44 14.47
N HIS A 59 4.04 19.23 14.04
CA HIS A 59 2.84 18.52 14.46
C HIS A 59 2.86 18.14 15.95
N HIS A 60 4.03 17.72 16.48
CA HIS A 60 4.21 17.52 17.92
C HIS A 60 4.14 18.81 18.74
N LYS A 61 4.68 19.92 18.22
CA LYS A 61 4.56 21.25 18.85
C LYS A 61 3.10 21.69 18.90
N ALA A 62 2.37 21.55 17.80
CA ALA A 62 0.95 21.86 17.70
C ALA A 62 0.11 21.02 18.69
N ARG A 63 0.42 19.73 18.83
CA ARG A 63 -0.24 18.86 19.83
C ARG A 63 -0.01 19.33 21.26
N ARG A 64 1.19 19.81 21.60
CA ARG A 64 1.49 20.36 22.93
C ARG A 64 0.75 21.66 23.21
N SER A 65 0.54 22.52 22.20
CA SER A 65 -0.13 23.81 22.39
C SER A 65 -1.65 23.74 22.34
N LEU A 66 -2.24 22.91 21.47
CA LEU A 66 -3.69 22.84 21.22
C LEU A 66 -4.43 21.83 22.14
N GLY A 67 -3.72 20.96 22.85
CA GLY A 67 -4.33 19.91 23.66
C GLY A 67 -4.92 18.74 22.84
N VAL A 68 -5.25 17.63 23.50
CA VAL A 68 -5.63 16.36 22.83
C VAL A 68 -6.96 16.48 22.06
N SER A 69 -7.87 17.35 22.50
CA SER A 69 -9.22 17.47 21.92
C SER A 69 -9.31 18.30 20.64
N LEU A 70 -8.33 19.17 20.37
CA LEU A 70 -8.27 20.00 19.15
C LEU A 70 -7.26 19.46 18.12
N TRP A 71 -6.57 18.38 18.47
CA TRP A 71 -5.56 17.77 17.61
C TRP A 71 -6.23 16.90 16.53
N GLN A 72 -5.90 17.18 15.28
CA GLN A 72 -6.38 16.40 14.13
C GLN A 72 -5.25 15.50 13.58
N GLN A 73 -5.65 14.32 13.12
CA GLN A 73 -4.75 13.41 12.42
C GLN A 73 -4.36 14.02 11.06
N PRO A 74 -3.09 13.90 10.64
CA PRO A 74 -2.68 14.33 9.30
C PRO A 74 -3.44 13.49 8.26
N SER A 75 -3.89 14.14 7.18
CA SER A 75 -4.55 13.42 6.09
C SER A 75 -3.54 12.56 5.33
N SER A 76 -4.02 11.54 4.60
CA SER A 76 -3.16 10.75 3.72
C SER A 76 -2.52 11.61 2.63
N GLU A 77 -3.17 12.70 2.21
CA GLU A 77 -2.62 13.66 1.23
C GLU A 77 -1.43 14.43 1.81
N ASP A 78 -1.51 14.86 3.07
CA ASP A 78 -0.40 15.52 3.76
C ASP A 78 0.81 14.59 3.84
N LEU A 79 0.59 13.32 4.19
CA LEU A 79 1.65 12.30 4.24
C LEU A 79 2.28 12.05 2.87
N LEU A 80 1.47 11.98 1.80
CA LEU A 80 1.97 11.82 0.42
C LEU A 80 2.72 13.06 -0.07
N ALA A 81 2.41 14.25 0.45
CA ALA A 81 3.11 15.48 0.11
C ALA A 81 4.50 15.58 0.76
N LEU A 82 4.74 14.87 1.87
CA LEU A 82 6.06 14.78 2.52
C LEU A 82 7.06 13.92 1.76
N LEU A 83 6.59 13.08 0.83
CA LEU A 83 7.44 12.21 0.02
C LEU A 83 8.00 13.00 -1.18
N SER A 84 9.34 13.08 -1.29
CA SER A 84 9.98 13.68 -2.45
C SER A 84 9.88 12.75 -3.67
N PRO A 85 9.29 13.21 -4.79
CA PRO A 85 9.17 12.40 -6.00
C PRO A 85 10.52 11.91 -6.53
N ASP A 86 11.56 12.74 -6.45
CA ASP A 86 12.91 12.41 -6.94
C ASP A 86 13.53 11.26 -6.14
N THR A 87 13.45 11.31 -4.81
CA THR A 87 13.93 10.24 -3.94
C THR A 87 13.11 8.97 -4.12
N MET A 88 11.80 9.07 -4.37
CA MET A 88 10.96 7.90 -4.68
C MET A 88 11.36 7.26 -6.01
N ILE A 89 11.60 8.05 -7.07
CA ILE A 89 12.11 7.56 -8.35
C ILE A 89 13.48 6.92 -8.15
N ASN A 90 14.37 7.58 -7.42
CA ASN A 90 15.70 7.08 -7.12
C ASN A 90 15.64 5.75 -6.36
N THR A 91 14.67 5.63 -5.45
CA THR A 91 14.37 4.37 -4.76
C THR A 91 13.99 3.30 -5.77
N ILE A 92 13.06 3.58 -6.68
CA ILE A 92 12.61 2.62 -7.71
C ILE A 92 13.76 2.18 -8.63
N THR A 93 14.65 3.09 -9.04
CA THR A 93 15.75 2.77 -9.97
C THR A 93 16.86 1.95 -9.33
N HIS A 94 17.11 2.13 -8.03
CA HIS A 94 18.17 1.42 -7.29
C HIS A 94 17.74 0.07 -6.71
N PHE A 95 16.52 -0.39 -6.97
CA PHE A 95 16.10 -1.74 -6.58
C PHE A 95 16.77 -2.82 -7.46
N PRO A 96 16.99 -4.04 -6.95
CA PRO A 96 16.61 -4.54 -5.63
C PRO A 96 17.53 -4.06 -4.49
N LEU A 97 16.94 -3.41 -3.48
CA LEU A 97 17.68 -2.96 -2.29
C LEU A 97 18.01 -4.14 -1.36
N GLN A 98 19.24 -4.16 -0.83
CA GLN A 98 19.74 -5.20 0.08
C GLN A 98 19.24 -4.99 1.53
N ARG A 99 17.93 -4.97 1.75
CA ARG A 99 17.32 -4.71 3.07
C ARG A 99 16.29 -5.80 3.41
N ARG A 100 16.28 -6.25 4.66
CA ARG A 100 15.29 -7.19 5.22
C ARG A 100 14.33 -6.41 6.14
N ILE A 101 13.02 -6.67 6.08
CA ILE A 101 12.04 -6.03 6.99
C ILE A 101 12.35 -6.39 8.45
N ILE A 102 12.84 -7.61 8.69
CA ILE A 102 13.14 -8.12 10.04
C ILE A 102 14.62 -8.51 10.09
N LEU A 103 15.39 -7.84 10.95
CA LEU A 103 16.74 -8.23 11.31
C LEU A 103 16.67 -9.60 12.00
N GLN A 104 17.00 -10.68 11.27
CA GLN A 104 17.29 -11.96 11.90
C GLN A 104 18.78 -11.97 12.24
N GLU A 105 19.10 -12.07 13.53
CA GLU A 105 20.45 -12.31 14.03
C GLU A 105 21.06 -13.52 13.27
N GLY A 106 22.20 -13.32 12.62
CA GLY A 106 23.05 -14.43 12.16
C GLY A 106 22.87 -14.97 10.73
N LYS A 107 22.25 -14.25 9.77
CA LYS A 107 22.31 -14.66 8.34
C LYS A 107 22.92 -13.59 7.45
N GLU A 108 24.08 -13.92 6.87
CA GLU A 108 24.80 -13.15 5.85
C GLU A 108 23.88 -12.68 4.72
N LEU A 109 24.27 -11.55 4.12
CA LEU A 109 23.62 -10.91 2.98
C LEU A 109 23.52 -11.90 1.81
N ILE A 110 22.31 -12.06 1.25
CA ILE A 110 22.03 -13.03 0.17
C ILE A 110 22.70 -12.60 -1.16
N PHE A 111 23.11 -11.34 -1.26
CA PHE A 111 23.78 -10.75 -2.41
C PHE A 111 24.66 -9.60 -1.91
N LYS A 112 25.95 -9.59 -2.26
CA LYS A 112 26.86 -8.46 -2.04
C LYS A 112 27.01 -7.75 -3.38
N ASP A 113 26.66 -6.48 -3.42
CA ASP A 113 26.93 -5.61 -4.56
C ASP A 113 27.92 -4.58 -4.04
N GLU A 114 29.13 -4.58 -4.61
CA GLU A 114 30.29 -3.81 -4.13
C GLU A 114 30.15 -2.29 -4.43
N GLU A 115 29.07 -1.86 -5.10
CA GLU A 115 28.94 -0.51 -5.66
C GLU A 115 27.83 0.36 -5.03
N VAL A 116 27.34 0.07 -3.83
CA VAL A 116 26.35 0.95 -3.17
C VAL A 116 27.04 2.17 -2.55
N LYS A 117 27.47 3.10 -3.40
CA LYS A 117 27.82 4.47 -2.99
C LYS A 117 26.50 5.24 -2.76
N ASP A 118 26.33 5.72 -1.54
CA ASP A 118 25.29 6.65 -1.07
C ASP A 118 23.84 6.15 -0.88
N LEU A 119 23.63 5.32 0.15
CA LEU A 119 22.30 5.05 0.74
C LEU A 119 21.57 6.30 1.29
N GLY A 120 22.19 7.49 1.30
CA GLY A 120 21.59 8.73 1.80
C GLY A 120 20.49 9.31 0.90
N SER A 121 20.33 8.80 -0.32
CA SER A 121 19.45 9.37 -1.36
C SER A 121 18.22 8.51 -1.70
N VAL A 122 17.97 7.45 -0.92
CA VAL A 122 16.92 6.45 -1.19
C VAL A 122 16.04 6.26 0.05
N TYR A 123 14.73 6.14 -0.13
CA TYR A 123 13.81 5.81 0.96
C TYR A 123 13.87 4.33 1.32
N ASP A 124 13.75 4.02 2.62
CA ASP A 124 13.70 2.62 3.08
C ASP A 124 12.30 2.02 2.80
N PRO A 125 12.19 0.98 1.96
CA PRO A 125 10.91 0.30 1.69
C PRO A 125 10.33 -0.37 2.93
N CYS A 126 11.17 -0.74 3.90
CA CYS A 126 10.71 -1.31 5.18
C CYS A 126 9.98 -0.29 6.04
N PHE A 127 10.18 1.01 5.78
CA PHE A 127 9.42 2.10 6.37
C PHE A 127 8.19 2.46 5.51
N LEU A 128 8.39 2.56 4.19
CA LEU A 128 7.33 2.99 3.26
C LEU A 128 6.17 1.97 3.14
N LEU A 129 6.44 0.66 3.14
CA LEU A 129 5.37 -0.34 2.98
C LEU A 129 4.42 -0.39 4.20
N PRO A 130 4.90 -0.39 5.45
CA PRO A 130 4.02 -0.22 6.61
C PRO A 130 3.27 1.12 6.59
N LEU A 131 3.93 2.19 6.17
CA LEU A 131 3.30 3.50 6.00
C LEU A 131 2.12 3.43 5.02
N PHE A 132 2.33 2.88 3.82
CA PHE A 132 1.27 2.71 2.83
C PHE A 132 0.19 1.76 3.32
N SER A 133 0.55 0.67 4.01
CA SER A 133 -0.43 -0.25 4.58
C SER A 133 -1.34 0.43 5.60
N ALA A 134 -0.83 1.37 6.39
CA ALA A 134 -1.63 2.10 7.36
C ALA A 134 -2.44 3.25 6.69
N MET A 135 -1.96 3.82 5.59
CA MET A 135 -2.72 4.78 4.78
C MET A 135 -3.83 4.14 3.92
N LEU A 136 -3.73 2.85 3.63
CA LEU A 136 -4.65 2.08 2.78
C LEU A 136 -5.53 1.13 3.58
N GLN A 137 -5.84 1.46 4.84
CA GLN A 137 -6.82 0.69 5.62
C GLN A 137 -8.20 0.76 4.95
N PRO A 138 -9.08 -0.25 5.12
CA PRO A 138 -10.40 -0.25 4.47
C PRO A 138 -11.25 0.99 4.77
N GLU A 139 -11.10 1.58 5.95
CA GLU A 139 -11.88 2.73 6.42
C GLU A 139 -11.31 4.08 5.99
N SER A 140 -10.08 4.12 5.46
CA SER A 140 -9.41 5.38 5.09
C SER A 140 -9.85 5.85 3.70
N VAL A 141 -10.11 7.14 3.54
CA VAL A 141 -10.30 7.75 2.22
C VAL A 141 -8.94 8.17 1.68
N ILE A 142 -8.54 7.63 0.52
CA ILE A 142 -7.27 7.97 -0.12
C ILE A 142 -7.49 8.47 -1.55
N ASP A 143 -6.75 9.52 -1.92
CA ASP A 143 -6.62 9.90 -3.33
C ASP A 143 -5.68 8.91 -4.05
N CYS A 144 -6.29 8.00 -4.79
CA CYS A 144 -5.59 7.00 -5.59
C CYS A 144 -4.72 7.61 -6.70
N LEU A 145 -5.10 8.76 -7.26
CA LEU A 145 -4.33 9.47 -8.27
C LEU A 145 -3.09 10.09 -7.63
N LYS A 146 -3.24 10.70 -6.45
CA LYS A 146 -2.11 11.24 -5.68
C LYS A 146 -1.14 10.13 -5.28
N PHE A 147 -1.63 8.97 -4.85
CA PHE A 147 -0.79 7.84 -4.47
C PHE A 147 0.12 7.35 -5.62
N VAL A 148 -0.38 7.34 -6.85
CA VAL A 148 0.39 6.95 -8.04
C VAL A 148 1.33 8.06 -8.49
N SER A 149 0.88 9.32 -8.48
CA SER A 149 1.70 10.46 -8.88
C SER A 149 2.84 10.77 -7.89
N SER A 150 2.67 10.45 -6.61
CA SER A 150 3.72 10.43 -5.57
C SER A 150 4.56 9.14 -5.55
N HIS A 151 4.44 8.28 -6.58
CA HIS A 151 5.21 7.04 -6.75
C HIS A 151 5.02 5.97 -5.66
N GLY A 152 3.98 6.07 -4.82
CA GLY A 152 3.67 5.07 -3.80
C GLY A 152 3.37 3.69 -4.40
N LEU A 153 2.59 3.67 -5.49
CA LEU A 153 2.34 2.43 -6.26
C LEU A 153 3.63 1.87 -6.88
N GLY A 154 4.53 2.73 -7.33
CA GLY A 154 5.80 2.33 -7.93
C GLY A 154 6.73 1.63 -6.94
N VAL A 155 6.91 2.22 -5.75
CA VAL A 155 7.69 1.59 -4.67
C VAL A 155 7.05 0.28 -4.21
N THR A 156 5.72 0.21 -4.16
CA THR A 156 5.01 -1.04 -3.86
C THR A 156 5.30 -2.11 -4.91
N MET A 157 5.21 -1.76 -6.20
CA MET A 157 5.44 -2.70 -7.30
C MET A 157 6.88 -3.19 -7.35
N VAL A 158 7.86 -2.30 -7.22
CA VAL A 158 9.28 -2.69 -7.23
C VAL A 158 9.66 -3.55 -6.02
N SER A 159 8.99 -3.37 -4.89
CA SER A 159 9.18 -4.21 -3.70
C SER A 159 8.80 -5.67 -3.91
N LEU A 160 7.94 -5.99 -4.89
CA LEU A 160 7.64 -7.38 -5.30
C LEU A 160 8.84 -8.10 -5.94
N SER A 161 9.85 -7.35 -6.40
CA SER A 161 11.09 -7.91 -6.94
C SER A 161 12.14 -8.25 -5.87
N SER A 162 11.86 -7.90 -4.61
CA SER A 162 12.77 -8.15 -3.49
C SER A 162 13.03 -9.63 -3.26
N TYR A 163 14.24 -9.94 -2.82
CA TYR A 163 14.63 -11.29 -2.41
C TYR A 163 14.01 -11.67 -1.05
N ASP A 164 13.70 -10.70 -0.18
CA ASP A 164 13.08 -10.98 1.11
C ASP A 164 11.59 -11.33 0.96
N PRO A 165 11.15 -12.55 1.32
CA PRO A 165 9.74 -12.94 1.26
C PRO A 165 8.84 -12.08 2.15
N LYS A 166 9.33 -11.49 3.25
CA LYS A 166 8.50 -10.65 4.12
C LYS A 166 8.23 -9.29 3.47
N LEU A 167 9.25 -8.70 2.84
CA LEU A 167 9.10 -7.45 2.07
C LEU A 167 8.09 -7.62 0.93
N ARG A 168 8.19 -8.74 0.19
CA ARG A 168 7.22 -9.06 -0.86
C ARG A 168 5.81 -9.25 -0.31
N ALA A 169 5.64 -9.91 0.83
CA ALA A 169 4.32 -10.11 1.44
C ALA A 169 3.67 -8.77 1.85
N ALA A 170 4.44 -7.86 2.46
CA ALA A 170 3.97 -6.51 2.77
C ALA A 170 3.58 -5.73 1.50
N ALA A 171 4.39 -5.82 0.45
CA ALA A 171 4.08 -5.19 -0.83
C ALA A 171 2.82 -5.76 -1.50
N TYR A 172 2.61 -7.09 -1.44
CA TYR A 172 1.38 -7.71 -1.92
C TYR A 172 0.15 -7.27 -1.14
N GLN A 173 0.27 -7.10 0.17
CA GLN A 173 -0.81 -6.57 1.00
C GLN A 173 -1.15 -5.13 0.60
N VAL A 174 -0.15 -4.26 0.50
CA VAL A 174 -0.33 -2.86 0.07
C VAL A 174 -0.97 -2.80 -1.32
N LEU A 175 -0.52 -3.64 -2.25
CA LEU A 175 -1.08 -3.73 -3.60
C LEU A 175 -2.56 -4.17 -3.58
N ALA A 176 -2.91 -5.16 -2.76
CA ALA A 176 -4.29 -5.62 -2.63
C ALA A 176 -5.19 -4.54 -2.01
N SER A 177 -4.73 -3.86 -0.95
CA SER A 177 -5.44 -2.73 -0.34
C SER A 177 -5.62 -1.57 -1.32
N TYR A 178 -4.58 -1.24 -2.10
CA TYR A 178 -4.67 -0.21 -3.15
C TYR A 178 -5.67 -0.58 -4.25
N HIS A 179 -5.68 -1.83 -4.70
CA HIS A 179 -6.65 -2.31 -5.71
C HIS A 179 -8.09 -2.11 -5.22
N HIS A 180 -8.38 -2.44 -3.96
CA HIS A 180 -9.70 -2.23 -3.36
C HIS A 180 -10.11 -0.74 -3.31
N HIS A 181 -9.19 0.15 -2.92
CA HIS A 181 -9.44 1.60 -2.95
C HIS A 181 -9.66 2.13 -4.37
N LEU A 182 -8.91 1.59 -5.34
CA LEU A 182 -9.04 1.96 -6.75
C LEU A 182 -10.41 1.56 -7.33
N GLU A 183 -10.99 0.42 -6.91
CA GLU A 183 -12.35 0.01 -7.29
C GLU A 183 -13.41 1.03 -6.89
N ALA A 184 -13.23 1.73 -5.77
CA ALA A 184 -14.15 2.77 -5.28
C ALA A 184 -13.81 4.19 -5.80
N ALA A 185 -12.57 4.43 -6.25
CA ALA A 185 -12.09 5.74 -6.67
C ALA A 185 -12.87 6.34 -7.86
N ARG A 186 -12.81 7.67 -8.02
CA ARG A 186 -13.48 8.41 -9.09
C ARG A 186 -12.51 9.37 -9.78
N PHE A 187 -11.86 8.91 -10.85
CA PHE A 187 -11.05 9.72 -11.75
C PHE A 187 -11.02 9.09 -13.15
N ARG A 188 -10.61 9.85 -14.16
CA ARG A 188 -10.78 9.52 -15.59
C ARG A 188 -9.97 8.29 -16.00
N GLU A 189 -8.75 8.15 -15.50
CA GLU A 189 -7.76 7.11 -15.85
C GLU A 189 -7.92 5.82 -15.03
N LYS A 190 -8.91 5.78 -14.13
CA LYS A 190 -9.16 4.65 -13.22
C LYS A 190 -9.24 3.31 -13.95
N ARG A 191 -9.97 3.26 -15.07
CA ARG A 191 -10.24 2.00 -15.79
C ARG A 191 -8.95 1.38 -16.32
N GLN A 192 -8.05 2.21 -16.84
CA GLN A 192 -6.77 1.79 -17.39
C GLN A 192 -5.84 1.31 -16.28
N LEU A 193 -5.78 2.04 -15.16
CA LEU A 193 -4.98 1.64 -14.03
C LEU A 193 -5.50 0.34 -13.39
N LEU A 194 -6.81 0.20 -13.26
CA LEU A 194 -7.44 -1.01 -12.74
C LEU A 194 -7.13 -2.21 -13.64
N TYR A 195 -7.23 -2.03 -14.97
CA TYR A 195 -6.90 -3.06 -15.94
C TYR A 195 -5.43 -3.49 -15.87
N LEU A 196 -4.49 -2.54 -15.72
CA LEU A 196 -3.08 -2.86 -15.49
C LEU A 196 -2.89 -3.72 -14.23
N LEU A 197 -3.55 -3.36 -13.13
CA LEU A 197 -3.48 -4.12 -11.89
C LEU A 197 -4.12 -5.51 -12.01
N ASP A 198 -5.23 -5.63 -12.74
CA ASP A 198 -5.87 -6.92 -13.01
C ASP A 198 -4.97 -7.81 -13.87
N MET A 199 -4.28 -7.25 -14.87
CA MET A 199 -3.29 -8.01 -15.66
C MET A 199 -2.13 -8.52 -14.81
N VAL A 200 -1.65 -7.71 -13.85
CA VAL A 200 -0.62 -8.13 -12.88
C VAL A 200 -1.19 -9.22 -11.98
N LYS A 201 -2.38 -9.03 -11.41
CA LYS A 201 -3.06 -9.99 -10.54
C LYS A 201 -3.25 -11.35 -11.23
N ASN A 202 -3.70 -11.35 -12.48
CA ASN A 202 -3.90 -12.55 -13.29
C ASN A 202 -2.58 -13.27 -13.64
N GLY A 203 -1.45 -12.57 -13.64
CA GLY A 203 -0.12 -13.17 -13.84
C GLY A 203 0.43 -13.90 -12.61
N ILE A 204 -0.09 -13.64 -11.41
CA ILE A 204 0.40 -14.24 -10.15
C ILE A 204 -0.14 -15.65 -10.00
N ARG A 205 0.72 -16.65 -10.21
CA ARG A 205 0.35 -18.08 -10.11
C ARG A 205 0.55 -18.70 -8.73
N GLN A 206 1.34 -18.06 -7.87
CA GLN A 206 1.66 -18.57 -6.53
C GLN A 206 1.68 -17.42 -5.52
N GLN A 207 1.36 -17.73 -4.27
CA GLN A 207 1.41 -16.75 -3.20
C GLN A 207 2.85 -16.24 -3.02
N ASN A 208 3.00 -14.94 -2.81
CA ASN A 208 4.28 -14.30 -2.54
C ASN A 208 5.36 -14.52 -3.63
N LEU A 209 4.91 -14.67 -4.88
CA LEU A 209 5.75 -14.80 -6.07
C LEU A 209 6.74 -13.63 -6.16
N ARG A 210 8.01 -13.92 -6.41
CA ARG A 210 8.97 -12.87 -6.75
C ARG A 210 8.81 -12.50 -8.23
N MET A 211 8.60 -11.22 -8.49
CA MET A 211 8.55 -10.69 -9.86
C MET A 211 9.95 -10.27 -10.32
N PRO A 212 10.29 -10.40 -11.62
CA PRO A 212 11.53 -9.84 -12.14
C PRO A 212 11.53 -8.31 -12.01
N PHE A 213 12.68 -7.74 -11.61
CA PHE A 213 12.84 -6.29 -11.43
C PHE A 213 12.47 -5.50 -12.70
N VAL A 214 12.95 -5.95 -13.87
CA VAL A 214 12.64 -5.33 -15.16
C VAL A 214 11.13 -5.18 -15.37
N LEU A 215 10.36 -6.19 -14.99
CA LEU A 215 8.92 -6.17 -15.13
C LEU A 215 8.26 -5.22 -14.12
N THR A 216 8.69 -5.22 -12.86
CA THR A 216 8.14 -4.31 -11.84
C THR A 216 8.42 -2.84 -12.18
N THR A 217 9.58 -2.56 -12.78
CA THR A 217 9.94 -1.21 -13.26
C THR A 217 9.13 -0.83 -14.48
N TYR A 218 8.94 -1.76 -15.43
CA TYR A 218 8.02 -1.56 -16.57
C TYR A 218 6.60 -1.21 -16.09
N ILE A 219 6.02 -2.02 -15.20
CA ILE A 219 4.67 -1.78 -14.67
C ILE A 219 4.59 -0.42 -13.97
N THR A 220 5.62 -0.05 -13.19
CA THR A 220 5.71 1.27 -12.54
C THR A 220 5.70 2.42 -13.55
N LYS A 221 6.49 2.31 -14.62
CA LYS A 221 6.51 3.32 -15.71
C LYS A 221 5.16 3.39 -16.42
N VAL A 222 4.57 2.24 -16.76
CA VAL A 222 3.24 2.15 -17.40
C VAL A 222 2.16 2.78 -16.52
N ALA A 223 2.14 2.50 -15.21
CA ALA A 223 1.17 3.08 -14.30
C ALA A 223 1.22 4.62 -14.29
N ARG A 224 2.43 5.21 -14.36
CA ARG A 224 2.62 6.66 -14.49
C ARG A 224 2.18 7.17 -15.87
N GLN A 225 2.50 6.44 -16.93
CA GLN A 225 2.09 6.78 -18.29
C GLN A 225 0.57 6.83 -18.44
N MET A 226 -0.15 5.94 -17.75
CA MET A 226 -1.61 5.92 -17.78
C MET A 226 -2.25 7.19 -17.20
N LEU A 227 -1.54 7.93 -16.35
CA LEU A 227 -2.01 9.21 -15.80
C LEU A 227 -1.83 10.40 -16.76
N LYS A 228 -1.13 10.19 -17.88
CA LYS A 228 -0.79 11.24 -18.84
C LYS A 228 -1.20 10.84 -20.25
N PRO A 229 -2.50 10.91 -20.57
CA PRO A 229 -3.00 10.52 -21.88
C PRO A 229 -2.54 11.45 -23.01
N GLU A 230 -1.97 12.61 -22.70
CA GLU A 230 -1.43 13.58 -23.67
C GLU A 230 -0.12 13.12 -24.31
N GLU A 231 0.62 12.23 -23.65
CA GLU A 231 1.93 11.76 -24.11
C GLU A 231 1.78 10.66 -25.17
N HIS A 232 2.59 10.71 -26.23
CA HIS A 232 2.51 9.79 -27.36
C HIS A 232 2.64 8.31 -26.98
N MET A 233 3.45 8.00 -25.97
CA MET A 233 3.66 6.63 -25.47
C MET A 233 2.40 6.01 -24.88
N TYR A 234 1.43 6.82 -24.42
CA TYR A 234 0.17 6.33 -23.89
C TYR A 234 -0.57 5.42 -24.88
N VAL A 235 -0.66 5.82 -26.16
CA VAL A 235 -1.41 5.05 -27.17
C VAL A 235 -0.74 3.70 -27.44
N VAL A 236 0.59 3.68 -27.53
CA VAL A 236 1.38 2.46 -27.78
C VAL A 236 1.20 1.47 -26.62
N VAL A 237 1.37 1.95 -25.39
CA VAL A 237 1.26 1.13 -24.18
C VAL A 237 -0.18 0.66 -23.98
N ASN A 238 -1.17 1.53 -24.13
CA ASN A 238 -2.58 1.17 -23.95
C ASN A 238 -3.04 0.12 -24.97
N ARG A 239 -2.59 0.22 -26.23
CA ARG A 239 -2.87 -0.82 -27.24
C ARG A 239 -2.28 -2.17 -26.85
N PHE A 240 -1.07 -2.20 -26.31
CA PHE A 240 -0.44 -3.44 -25.82
C PHE A 240 -1.18 -4.03 -24.63
N LEU A 241 -1.58 -3.20 -23.66
CA LEU A 241 -2.34 -3.68 -22.51
C LEU A 241 -3.64 -4.32 -22.97
N LEU A 242 -4.45 -3.62 -23.78
CA LEU A 242 -5.74 -4.12 -24.24
C LEU A 242 -5.65 -5.40 -25.10
N SER A 243 -4.48 -5.74 -25.65
CA SER A 243 -4.28 -6.97 -26.41
C SER A 243 -3.91 -8.18 -25.53
N HIS A 244 -3.66 -8.00 -24.24
CA HIS A 244 -3.18 -9.05 -23.33
C HIS A 244 -4.07 -9.17 -22.08
N GLN A 245 -4.48 -10.38 -21.72
CA GLN A 245 -5.34 -10.61 -20.54
C GLN A 245 -4.55 -10.79 -19.23
N CYS A 246 -3.27 -11.14 -19.32
CA CYS A 246 -2.37 -11.30 -18.19
C CYS A 246 -0.93 -10.96 -18.60
N LEU A 247 -0.11 -10.52 -17.64
CA LEU A 247 1.32 -10.32 -17.87
C LEU A 247 2.07 -11.64 -17.67
N ASP A 248 2.82 -12.08 -18.68
CA ASP A 248 3.74 -13.21 -18.54
C ASP A 248 5.02 -12.74 -17.85
N PHE A 249 5.21 -13.17 -16.60
CA PHE A 249 6.37 -12.77 -15.79
C PHE A 249 7.69 -13.42 -16.23
N ARG A 250 7.67 -14.30 -17.24
CA ARG A 250 8.88 -14.90 -17.81
C ARG A 250 9.39 -14.18 -19.06
N ARG A 251 8.59 -13.25 -19.59
CA ARG A 251 8.92 -12.51 -20.81
C ARG A 251 8.96 -11.02 -20.51
N VAL A 252 9.90 -10.31 -21.12
CA VAL A 252 9.93 -8.85 -21.05
C VAL A 252 8.84 -8.33 -22.00
N PRO A 253 7.85 -7.56 -21.50
CA PRO A 253 6.80 -6.99 -22.33
C PRO A 253 7.37 -6.16 -23.48
N GLU A 254 6.77 -6.29 -24.67
CA GLU A 254 7.16 -5.53 -25.87
C GLU A 254 8.64 -5.62 -26.29
N PHE A 255 9.46 -6.54 -25.76
CA PHE A 255 10.89 -6.64 -26.09
C PHE A 255 11.15 -6.67 -27.60
N PHE A 256 10.44 -7.52 -28.34
CA PHE A 256 10.63 -7.58 -29.79
C PHE A 256 10.03 -6.37 -30.53
N LYS A 257 8.97 -5.76 -30.00
CA LYS A 257 8.31 -4.64 -30.68
C LYS A 257 9.04 -3.32 -30.45
N LEU A 258 9.65 -3.11 -29.28
CA LEU A 258 10.51 -1.97 -28.98
C LEU A 258 11.86 -2.04 -29.70
N PHE A 259 12.47 -3.23 -29.80
CA PHE A 259 13.79 -3.38 -30.44
C PHE A 259 13.74 -3.55 -31.96
N TYR A 260 12.65 -4.10 -32.51
CA TYR A 260 12.53 -4.35 -33.95
C TYR A 260 11.47 -3.49 -34.66
N SER A 261 10.84 -2.51 -33.98
CA SER A 261 10.02 -1.52 -34.69
C SER A 261 10.88 -0.68 -35.63
N CYS A 262 10.49 -0.60 -36.90
CA CYS A 262 11.08 0.33 -37.87
C CYS A 262 10.66 1.80 -37.64
N ASP A 263 9.77 2.06 -36.67
CA ASP A 263 9.36 3.42 -36.30
C ASP A 263 10.50 4.18 -35.62
N MET A 264 11.00 5.22 -36.29
CA MET A 264 12.08 6.10 -35.82
C MET A 264 11.77 6.76 -34.48
N GLU A 265 10.48 6.98 -34.18
CA GLU A 265 10.02 7.62 -32.94
C GLU A 265 10.18 6.71 -31.72
N VAL A 266 9.92 5.40 -31.85
CA VAL A 266 10.12 4.40 -30.78
C VAL A 266 11.63 4.24 -30.46
N LYS A 267 12.51 4.43 -31.45
CA LYS A 267 13.98 4.37 -31.28
C LYS A 267 14.57 5.58 -30.56
N TYR A 268 14.00 6.78 -30.76
CA TYR A 268 14.48 8.00 -30.11
C TYR A 268 14.21 7.98 -28.59
N TYR A 269 13.03 7.53 -28.17
CA TYR A 269 12.68 7.46 -26.74
C TYR A 269 13.29 6.26 -26.01
N SER A 270 13.50 5.12 -26.68
CA SER A 270 14.21 3.97 -26.08
C SER A 270 15.67 4.28 -25.74
N SER A 271 16.30 5.20 -26.47
CA SER A 271 17.69 5.63 -26.22
C SER A 271 17.81 6.60 -25.03
N ILE A 272 16.72 7.30 -24.67
CA ILE A 272 16.65 8.18 -23.50
C ILE A 272 16.19 7.40 -22.24
N GLU A 273 15.43 6.32 -22.41
CA GLU A 273 14.89 5.51 -21.29
C GLU A 273 15.77 4.33 -20.82
N LEU A 274 16.87 4.05 -21.53
CA LEU A 274 17.85 2.98 -21.24
C LEU A 274 19.17 3.49 -20.62
N GLN A 275 19.30 4.80 -20.37
CA GLN A 275 20.32 5.39 -19.48
C GLN A 275 19.72 5.63 -18.10
#